data_AF-A0A7Y2MWM3-F1
#
_entry.id   AF-A0A7Y2MWM3-F1
#
_cell.length_a   1.000
_cell.length_b   1.000
_cell.length_c   1.000
_cell.angle_alpha   90.00
_cell.angle_beta   90.00
_cell.angle_gamma   90.00
#
_symmetry.space_group_name_H-M   'P 1'
#
loop_
_entity.id
_entity.type
_entity.pdbx_description
1 polymer ?
#
loop_
_entity_poly.entity_id
_entity_poly.type
_entity_poly.pdbx_seq_one_letter_code
_entity_poly.pdbx_strand_id
1 'polypeptide(L)'
;TTYSDTLYMECRMPAGERVVIPRDSAELAAYVVSGAVSIGGEPYPAGVMVVAAQGQALAIDANEASRVMIVGGASLGERHVWWNFVSSSRERIEQAKNDWRDGRFEPVPGDDEFIPLPDR
;
A
#
# COMPACT_ATOMS: atom_id res chain seq x y z
N THR A 1 -8.29 5.39 14.53
CA THR A 1 -9.01 6.12 13.47
C THR A 1 -8.02 6.51 12.40
N THR A 2 -8.47 6.70 11.16
CA THR A 2 -7.63 7.11 10.02
C THR A 2 -7.99 8.52 9.57
N TYR A 3 -7.06 9.24 8.94
CA TYR A 3 -7.29 10.59 8.40
C TYR A 3 -7.91 10.60 7.00
N SER A 4 -7.99 9.43 6.37
CA SER A 4 -8.70 9.18 5.12
C SER A 4 -9.45 7.85 5.23
N ASP A 5 -10.47 7.65 4.41
CA ASP A 5 -11.13 6.34 4.31
C ASP A 5 -10.10 5.30 3.89
N THR A 6 -9.97 4.23 4.68
CA THR A 6 -8.94 3.22 4.50
C THR A 6 -9.50 1.85 4.83
N LEU A 7 -9.27 0.92 3.91
CA LEU A 7 -9.46 -0.51 4.09
C LEU A 7 -8.09 -1.17 4.21
N TYR A 8 -7.90 -1.93 5.28
CA TYR A 8 -6.75 -2.81 5.44
C TYR A 8 -7.22 -4.10 6.10
N MET A 9 -7.10 -5.21 5.38
CA MET A 9 -7.64 -6.49 5.84
C MET A 9 -6.71 -7.64 5.48
N GLU A 10 -6.54 -8.58 6.41
CA GLU A 10 -5.96 -9.89 6.13
C GLU A 10 -7.10 -10.90 5.88
N CYS A 11 -7.01 -11.63 4.78
CA CYS A 11 -7.86 -12.77 4.47
C CYS A 11 -7.03 -14.05 4.50
N ARG A 12 -7.46 -15.01 5.32
CA ARG A 12 -6.96 -16.39 5.28
C ARG A 12 -8.04 -17.23 4.63
N MET A 13 -7.75 -17.74 3.44
CA MET A 13 -8.73 -18.39 2.57
C MET A 13 -8.35 -19.85 2.41
N PRO A 14 -9.14 -20.81 2.91
CA PRO A 14 -9.05 -22.21 2.49
C PRO A 14 -9.16 -22.36 0.97
N ALA A 15 -8.65 -23.49 0.44
CA ALA A 15 -8.77 -23.79 -0.98
C ALA A 15 -10.24 -23.85 -1.41
N GLY A 16 -10.56 -23.21 -2.53
CA GLY A 16 -11.91 -23.11 -3.08
C GLY A 16 -12.77 -22.01 -2.47
N GLU A 17 -12.30 -21.28 -1.46
CA GLU A 17 -13.06 -20.14 -0.93
C GLU A 17 -12.98 -18.90 -1.83
N ARG A 18 -14.02 -18.07 -1.73
CA ARG A 18 -14.14 -16.81 -2.46
C ARG A 18 -14.44 -15.67 -1.51
N VAL A 19 -13.70 -14.56 -1.67
CA VAL A 19 -13.95 -13.29 -1.00
C VAL A 19 -14.30 -12.24 -2.05
N VAL A 20 -15.31 -11.42 -1.77
CA VAL A 20 -15.70 -10.31 -2.64
C VAL A 20 -15.76 -9.04 -1.81
N ILE A 21 -14.98 -8.05 -2.22
CA ILE A 21 -15.01 -6.70 -1.65
C ILE A 21 -15.83 -5.81 -2.58
N PRO A 22 -16.99 -5.32 -2.11
CA PRO A 22 -17.88 -4.49 -2.92
C PRO A 22 -17.24 -3.15 -3.27
N ARG A 23 -17.74 -2.55 -4.35
CA ARG A 23 -17.25 -1.28 -4.88
C ARG A 23 -17.89 -0.12 -4.12
N ASP A 24 -17.18 0.39 -3.11
CA ASP A 24 -17.58 1.59 -2.38
C ASP A 24 -16.53 2.69 -2.57
N SER A 25 -16.59 3.42 -3.69
CA SER A 25 -15.75 4.60 -4.03
C SER A 25 -14.22 4.49 -3.85
N ALA A 26 -13.72 3.30 -3.55
CA ALA A 26 -12.36 3.06 -3.10
C ALA A 26 -11.48 2.53 -4.23
N GLU A 27 -10.23 2.94 -4.23
CA GLU A 27 -9.16 2.20 -4.89
C GLU A 27 -8.94 0.90 -4.09
N LEU A 28 -8.76 -0.24 -4.77
CA LEU A 28 -8.62 -1.55 -4.15
C LEU A 28 -7.45 -2.30 -4.75
N ALA A 29 -6.71 -3.03 -3.92
CA ALA A 29 -5.66 -3.95 -4.33
C ALA A 29 -5.62 -5.19 -3.43
N ALA A 30 -5.25 -6.33 -4.00
CA ALA A 30 -4.94 -7.56 -3.28
C ALA A 30 -3.45 -7.88 -3.43
N TYR A 31 -2.77 -8.16 -2.32
CA TYR A 31 -1.42 -8.70 -2.29
C TYR A 31 -1.44 -10.13 -1.79
N VAL A 32 -0.98 -11.06 -2.61
CA VAL A 32 -0.92 -12.49 -2.27
C VAL A 32 0.31 -12.73 -1.41
N VAL A 33 0.13 -12.92 -0.10
CA VAL A 33 1.22 -13.17 0.85
C VAL A 33 1.73 -14.60 0.72
N SER A 34 0.83 -15.57 0.57
CA SER A 34 1.15 -16.97 0.37
C SER A 34 0.03 -17.69 -0.36
N GLY A 35 0.35 -18.79 -1.03
CA GLY A 35 -0.59 -19.57 -1.82
C GLY A 35 -0.72 -19.05 -3.26
N ALA A 36 -1.87 -19.30 -3.87
CA ALA A 36 -2.24 -18.84 -5.20
C ALA A 36 -3.75 -18.56 -5.29
N VAL A 37 -4.10 -17.44 -5.92
CA VAL A 37 -5.49 -16.99 -6.08
C VAL A 37 -5.78 -16.62 -7.52
N SER A 38 -7.06 -16.59 -7.89
CA SER A 38 -7.55 -16.11 -9.17
C SER A 38 -8.38 -14.85 -8.96
N ILE A 39 -8.15 -13.84 -9.81
CA ILE A 39 -8.91 -12.59 -9.82
C ILE A 39 -9.33 -12.32 -11.26
N GLY A 40 -10.64 -12.23 -11.50
CA GLY A 40 -11.16 -12.11 -12.87
C GLY A 40 -10.89 -13.34 -13.75
N GLY A 41 -10.65 -14.51 -13.14
CA GLY A 41 -10.29 -15.75 -13.82
C GLY A 41 -8.80 -15.94 -14.11
N GLU A 42 -7.98 -14.92 -13.89
CA GLU A 42 -6.52 -14.99 -14.07
C GLU A 42 -5.84 -15.43 -12.77
N PRO A 43 -4.92 -16.43 -12.79
CA PRO A 43 -4.21 -16.89 -11.61
C PRO A 43 -3.01 -15.99 -11.26
N TYR A 44 -2.81 -15.76 -9.97
CA TYR A 44 -1.73 -14.95 -9.40
C TYR A 44 -1.05 -15.70 -8.24
N PRO A 45 0.28 -15.86 -8.29
CA PRO A 45 1.05 -16.51 -7.22
C PRO A 45 1.34 -15.54 -6.07
N ALA A 46 1.88 -16.10 -4.97
CA ALA A 46 2.46 -15.33 -3.88
C ALA A 46 3.49 -14.29 -4.37
N GLY A 47 3.54 -13.14 -3.69
CA GLY A 47 4.42 -12.02 -4.00
C GLY A 47 3.85 -11.03 -5.02
N VAL A 48 2.66 -11.28 -5.58
CA VAL A 48 2.03 -10.39 -6.56
C VAL A 48 1.00 -9.47 -5.90
N MET A 49 1.02 -8.20 -6.31
CA MET A 49 -0.05 -7.24 -6.04
C MET A 49 -0.90 -7.04 -7.31
N VAL A 50 -2.21 -7.21 -7.17
CA VAL A 50 -3.20 -6.96 -8.20
C VAL A 50 -4.02 -5.74 -7.81
N VAL A 51 -4.00 -4.70 -8.65
CA VAL A 51 -4.80 -3.49 -8.45
C VAL A 51 -6.11 -3.64 -9.22
N ALA A 52 -7.24 -3.46 -8.55
CA ALA A 52 -8.54 -3.49 -9.20
C ALA A 52 -8.69 -2.28 -10.13
N ALA A 53 -9.31 -2.47 -11.28
CA ALA A 53 -9.69 -1.35 -12.14
C ALA A 53 -10.67 -0.43 -11.39
N GLN A 54 -10.56 0.88 -11.64
CA GLN A 54 -11.36 1.87 -10.95
C GLN A 54 -12.86 1.56 -11.10
N GLY A 55 -13.54 1.43 -9.96
CA GLY A 55 -14.97 1.16 -9.94
C GLY A 55 -15.39 -0.29 -10.16
N GLN A 56 -14.46 -1.25 -10.10
CA GLN A 56 -14.78 -2.68 -10.06
C GLN A 56 -14.68 -3.24 -8.63
N ALA A 57 -15.52 -4.23 -8.33
CA ALA A 57 -15.40 -5.01 -7.11
C ALA A 57 -14.15 -5.91 -7.21
N LEU A 58 -13.52 -6.18 -6.08
CA LEU A 58 -12.39 -7.10 -5.99
C LEU A 58 -12.89 -8.47 -5.56
N ALA A 59 -13.00 -9.40 -6.52
CA ALA A 59 -13.36 -10.79 -6.26
C ALA A 59 -12.12 -11.67 -6.35
N ILE A 60 -11.85 -12.41 -5.29
CA ILE A 60 -10.66 -13.25 -5.12
C ILE A 60 -11.13 -14.67 -4.88
N ASP A 61 -10.69 -15.59 -5.71
CA ASP A 61 -10.95 -17.02 -5.60
C ASP A 61 -9.64 -17.72 -5.17
N ALA A 62 -9.64 -18.52 -4.11
CA ALA A 62 -8.45 -19.24 -3.65
C ALA A 62 -8.28 -20.57 -4.39
N ASN A 63 -7.26 -20.67 -5.25
CA ASN A 63 -6.95 -21.91 -5.96
C ASN A 63 -6.37 -22.97 -5.00
N GLU A 64 -5.71 -22.51 -3.95
CA GLU A 64 -5.22 -23.30 -2.81
C GLU A 64 -5.32 -22.48 -1.52
N ALA A 65 -4.99 -23.09 -0.37
CA ALA A 65 -5.00 -22.36 0.90
C ALA A 65 -4.06 -21.15 0.83
N SER A 66 -4.63 -19.94 0.96
CA SER A 66 -3.96 -18.69 0.63
C SER A 66 -4.12 -17.64 1.73
N ARG A 67 -3.13 -16.75 1.83
CA ARG A 67 -3.16 -15.57 2.68
C ARG A 67 -3.04 -14.34 1.79
N VAL A 68 -4.03 -13.46 1.88
CA VAL A 68 -4.13 -12.27 1.02
C VAL A 68 -4.31 -11.04 1.89
N MET A 69 -3.52 -10.00 1.63
CA MET A 69 -3.74 -8.67 2.19
C MET A 69 -4.56 -7.86 1.20
N ILE A 70 -5.67 -7.30 1.65
CA ILE A 70 -6.49 -6.38 0.86
C ILE A 70 -6.25 -4.98 1.40
N VAL A 71 -5.91 -4.08 0.48
CA VAL A 71 -5.65 -2.67 0.77
C VAL A 71 -6.57 -1.82 -0.09
N GLY A 72 -7.12 -0.76 0.47
CA GLY A 72 -7.89 0.20 -0.30
C GLY A 72 -8.22 1.46 0.48
N GLY A 73 -8.97 2.36 -0.17
CA GLY A 73 -9.38 3.60 0.45
C GLY A 73 -9.76 4.68 -0.54
N ALA A 74 -10.10 5.86 -0.02
CA ALA A 74 -10.33 7.03 -0.84
C ALA A 74 -9.03 7.44 -1.56
N SER A 75 -9.16 7.86 -2.82
CA SER A 75 -8.01 8.38 -3.57
C SER A 75 -7.45 9.62 -2.86
N LEU A 76 -6.12 9.64 -2.68
CA LEU A 76 -5.42 10.79 -2.10
C LEU A 76 -5.05 11.84 -3.16
N GLY A 77 -5.32 11.56 -4.44
CA GLY A 77 -4.85 12.35 -5.57
C GLY A 77 -3.35 12.17 -5.81
N GLU A 78 -2.77 13.02 -6.65
CA GLU A 78 -1.35 12.94 -6.98
C GLU A 78 -0.46 13.16 -5.74
N ARG A 79 0.59 12.34 -5.62
CA ARG A 79 1.61 12.44 -4.59
C ARG A 79 2.99 12.30 -5.22
N HIS A 80 3.91 13.12 -4.76
CA HIS A 80 5.33 13.01 -5.05
C HIS A 80 5.98 12.23 -3.92
N VAL A 81 6.80 11.25 -4.29
CA VAL A 81 7.58 10.43 -3.37
C VAL A 81 9.05 10.61 -3.72
N TRP A 82 9.86 10.96 -2.73
CA TRP A 82 11.31 10.95 -2.86
C TRP A 82 11.90 10.50 -1.53
N TRP A 83 12.69 9.43 -1.55
CA TRP A 83 13.18 8.79 -0.33
C TRP A 83 12.04 8.58 0.68
N ASN A 84 12.22 9.02 1.93
CA ASN A 84 11.22 8.92 3.00
C ASN A 84 10.20 10.07 3.01
N PHE A 85 10.20 10.96 2.01
CA PHE A 85 9.30 12.13 1.96
C PHE A 85 8.19 11.94 0.93
N VAL A 86 6.95 12.18 1.38
CA VAL A 86 5.74 12.14 0.55
C VAL A 86 4.96 13.43 0.71
N SER A 87 4.60 14.07 -0.40
CA SER A 87 3.76 15.28 -0.39
C SER A 87 3.03 15.48 -1.71
N SER A 88 1.92 16.22 -1.68
CA SER A 88 1.28 16.80 -2.87
C SER A 88 2.06 17.98 -3.48
N SER A 89 3.10 18.49 -2.81
CA SER A 89 3.93 19.61 -3.28
C SER A 89 5.40 19.21 -3.36
N ARG A 90 6.02 19.46 -4.52
CA ARG A 90 7.47 19.25 -4.71
C ARG A 90 8.30 20.21 -3.87
N GLU A 91 7.85 21.46 -3.73
CA GLU A 91 8.53 22.47 -2.92
C GLU A 91 8.61 22.04 -1.45
N ARG A 92 7.56 21.41 -0.94
CA ARG A 92 7.55 20.86 0.43
C ARG A 92 8.57 19.72 0.60
N ILE A 93 8.79 18.92 -0.44
CA ILE A 93 9.84 17.88 -0.43
C ILE A 93 11.22 18.52 -0.42
N GLU A 94 11.47 19.57 -1.21
CA GLU A 94 12.75 20.29 -1.20
C GLU A 94 13.03 20.96 0.16
N GLN A 95 12.00 21.53 0.79
CA GLN A 95 12.12 22.02 2.15
C GLN A 95 12.51 20.90 3.13
N ALA A 96 11.80 19.75 3.09
CA ALA A 96 12.10 18.61 3.96
C ALA A 96 13.51 18.06 3.76
N LYS A 97 14.04 18.08 2.52
CA LYS A 97 15.43 17.69 2.25
C LYS A 97 16.43 18.62 2.95
N ASN A 98 16.22 19.93 2.87
CA ASN A 98 17.09 20.89 3.55
C ASN A 98 16.98 20.77 5.07
N ASP A 99 15.76 20.62 5.59
CA ASP A 99 15.52 20.42 7.01
C ASP A 99 16.20 19.14 7.53
N TRP A 100 16.22 18.06 6.75
CA TRP A 100 16.94 16.83 7.10
C TRP A 100 18.45 16.99 7.09
N ARG A 101 19.01 17.62 6.05
CA ARG A 101 20.45 17.92 5.97
C ARG A 101 20.93 18.81 7.12
N ASP A 102 20.09 19.76 7.53
CA ASP A 102 20.40 20.72 8.59
C ASP A 102 20.06 20.20 10.00
N GLY A 103 19.57 18.96 10.14
CA GLY A 103 19.23 18.36 11.43
C GLY A 103 18.06 19.04 12.16
N ARG A 104 17.08 19.56 11.41
CA ARG A 104 15.91 20.26 11.97
C ARG A 104 14.74 19.35 12.35
N PHE A 105 14.83 18.05 12.02
CA PHE A 105 13.91 17.05 12.55
C PHE A 105 14.30 16.69 13.98
N GLU A 106 13.31 16.36 14.81
CA GLU A 106 13.58 15.92 16.18
C GLU A 106 14.43 14.63 16.16
N PRO A 107 15.51 14.57 16.98
CA PRO A 107 16.33 13.38 17.08
C PRO A 107 15.55 12.24 17.75
N VAL A 108 15.89 11.01 17.38
CA VAL A 108 15.33 9.82 18.02
C VAL A 108 15.99 9.63 19.39
N PRO A 109 15.24 9.60 20.51
CA PRO A 109 15.85 9.46 21.83
C PRO A 109 16.61 8.13 21.98
N GLY A 110 17.90 8.22 22.32
CA GLY A 110 18.75 7.05 22.54
C GLY A 110 19.39 6.46 21.27
N ASP A 111 19.25 7.14 20.14
CA ASP A 111 19.88 6.77 18.87
C ASP A 111 20.67 7.98 18.32
N ASP A 112 21.96 7.81 18.12
CA ASP A 112 22.86 8.81 17.55
C ASP A 112 23.18 8.55 16.07
N GLU A 113 22.56 7.54 15.45
CA GLU A 113 22.72 7.24 14.03
C GLU A 113 22.04 8.30 13.16
N PHE A 114 22.70 8.66 12.05
CA PHE A 114 22.14 9.55 11.05
C PHE A 114 22.35 8.98 9.66
N ILE A 115 21.24 8.76 8.94
CA ILE A 115 21.26 8.32 7.53
C ILE A 115 21.21 9.57 6.64
N PRO A 116 22.29 9.90 5.90
CA PRO A 116 22.28 11.04 5.01
C PRO A 116 21.34 10.81 3.82
N LEU A 117 20.91 11.91 3.20
CA LEU A 117 20.19 11.85 1.93
C LEU A 117 21.04 11.17 0.86
N PRO A 118 20.45 10.36 -0.05
CA PRO A 118 21.16 9.82 -1.19
C PRO A 118 21.61 10.95 -2.14
N ASP A 119 22.73 10.74 -2.83
CA ASP A 119 23.31 11.72 -3.75
C ASP A 119 22.45 11.96 -5.01
N ARG A 120 21.52 11.04 -5.33
CA ARG A 120 20.53 11.13 -6.42
C ARG A 120 19.24 10.40 -6.09
#